data_AF-A0A660Y2E1-F1
#
_entry.id   AF-A0A660Y2E1-F1
#
_cell.length_a   1.000
_cell.length_b   1.000
_cell.length_c   1.000
_cell.angle_alpha   90.00
_cell.angle_beta   90.00
_cell.angle_gamma   90.00
#
_symmetry.space_group_name_H-M   'P 1'
#
loop_
_entity.id
_entity.type
_entity.pdbx_description
1 polymer ?
#
loop_
_entity_poly.entity_id
_entity_poly.type
_entity_poly.pdbx_seq_one_letter_code
_entity_poly.pdbx_strand_id
1 'polypeptide(L)'
;MAKSINKDEQVFYINYGLEDFLSRLTRGMTLTGRVVEVLGNNRYILRIWGYNLLTESTKKFKRSDEVQFDVRQLKPRLVLDFSRTRNHTGRHYPGNMDFFI
;
A
#
# COMPACT_ATOMS: atom_id res chain seq x y z
N MET A 1 36.15 -3.87 -40.51
CA MET A 1 34.84 -3.20 -40.34
C MET A 1 34.10 -3.88 -39.21
N ALA A 2 34.15 -3.31 -38.00
CA ALA A 2 33.42 -3.84 -36.85
C ALA A 2 32.08 -3.10 -36.74
N LYS A 3 30.96 -3.85 -36.69
CA LYS A 3 29.65 -3.28 -36.37
C LYS A 3 29.64 -2.90 -34.89
N SER A 4 29.63 -1.60 -34.62
CA SER A 4 29.35 -1.05 -33.29
C SER A 4 27.91 -1.37 -32.92
N ILE A 5 27.71 -2.23 -31.92
CA ILE A 5 26.40 -2.45 -31.30
C ILE A 5 26.13 -1.24 -30.42
N ASN A 6 25.04 -0.52 -30.71
CA ASN A 6 24.64 0.67 -29.95
C ASN A 6 24.30 0.28 -28.51
N LYS A 7 25.02 0.88 -27.58
CA LYS A 7 24.82 0.78 -26.14
C LYS A 7 23.68 1.76 -25.79
N ASP A 8 22.72 1.32 -24.99
CA ASP A 8 21.83 2.19 -24.19
C ASP A 8 20.44 2.62 -24.74
N GLU A 9 19.71 1.75 -25.45
CA GLU A 9 18.24 1.83 -25.39
C GLU A 9 17.75 1.09 -24.14
N GLN A 10 17.69 1.78 -23.00
CA GLN A 10 17.02 1.26 -21.79
C GLN A 10 15.51 1.26 -22.02
N VAL A 11 14.98 0.16 -22.55
CA VAL A 11 13.54 -0.01 -22.79
C VAL A 11 12.87 -0.58 -21.54
N PHE A 12 11.83 0.10 -21.05
CA PHE A 12 10.94 -0.42 -20.00
C PHE A 12 9.72 -1.06 -20.64
N TYR A 13 9.46 -2.33 -20.31
CA TYR A 13 8.25 -3.04 -20.75
C TYR A 13 7.22 -3.10 -19.62
N ILE A 14 5.99 -2.67 -19.89
CA ILE A 14 4.85 -2.84 -18.98
C ILE A 14 4.05 -4.04 -19.49
N ASN A 15 4.44 -5.24 -19.05
CA ASN A 15 3.90 -6.49 -19.59
C ASN A 15 2.68 -7.02 -18.82
N TYR A 16 2.35 -6.45 -17.65
CA TYR A 16 1.39 -7.05 -16.71
C TYR A 16 0.50 -6.00 -16.03
N GLY A 17 -0.77 -6.37 -15.82
CA GLY A 17 -1.77 -5.58 -15.11
C GLY A 17 -1.69 -5.76 -13.59
N LEU A 18 -2.84 -5.84 -12.93
CA LEU A 18 -2.92 -6.01 -11.48
C LEU A 18 -2.67 -7.46 -11.05
N GLU A 19 -2.60 -8.41 -11.98
CA GLU A 19 -2.46 -9.84 -11.71
C GLU A 19 -1.16 -10.17 -10.99
N ASP A 20 -0.03 -9.58 -11.39
CA ASP A 20 1.26 -9.76 -10.71
C ASP A 20 1.16 -9.30 -9.26
N PHE A 21 0.64 -8.10 -9.05
CA PHE A 21 0.41 -7.55 -7.71
C PHE A 21 -0.43 -8.51 -6.86
N LEU A 22 -1.58 -8.97 -7.37
CA LEU A 22 -2.48 -9.88 -6.64
C LEU A 22 -1.86 -11.25 -6.36
N SER A 23 -1.05 -11.77 -7.29
CA SER A 23 -0.39 -13.09 -7.14
C SER A 23 0.60 -13.12 -5.99
N ARG A 24 1.16 -11.95 -5.63
CA ARG A 24 2.13 -11.80 -4.54
C ARG A 24 1.49 -11.64 -3.17
N LEU A 25 0.18 -11.38 -3.11
CA LEU A 25 -0.51 -11.16 -1.85
C LEU A 25 -0.93 -12.47 -1.20
N THR A 26 -0.87 -12.52 0.13
CA THR A 26 -1.39 -13.63 0.93
C THR A 26 -2.25 -13.06 2.06
N ARG A 27 -3.34 -13.75 2.44
CA ARG A 27 -4.17 -13.33 3.57
C ARG A 27 -3.33 -13.28 4.87
N GLY A 28 -3.48 -12.21 5.63
CA GLY A 28 -2.69 -11.92 6.84
C GLY A 28 -1.35 -11.24 6.56
N MET A 29 -0.96 -11.06 5.30
CA MET A 29 0.23 -10.30 4.94
C MET A 29 0.06 -8.83 5.29
N THR A 30 1.10 -8.24 5.87
CA THR A 30 1.14 -6.80 6.12
C THR A 30 1.81 -6.08 4.95
N LEU A 31 1.19 -5.01 4.49
CA LEU A 31 1.63 -4.15 3.39
C LEU A 31 1.83 -2.73 3.91
N THR A 32 2.81 -2.03 3.34
CA THR A 32 2.93 -0.58 3.49
C THR A 32 2.60 0.07 2.16
N GLY A 33 1.73 1.07 2.21
CA GLY A 33 1.34 1.86 1.05
C GLY A 33 1.43 3.36 1.33
N ARG A 34 1.54 4.15 0.27
CA ARG A 34 1.53 5.61 0.33
C ARG A 34 0.34 6.18 -0.41
N VAL A 35 -0.36 7.13 0.20
CA VAL A 35 -1.43 7.87 -0.47
C VAL A 35 -0.79 8.85 -1.47
N VAL A 36 -0.96 8.58 -2.76
CA VAL A 36 -0.42 9.43 -3.85
C VAL A 36 -1.33 10.61 -4.12
N GLU A 37 -2.65 10.39 -4.01
CA GLU A 37 -3.67 11.39 -4.33
C GLU A 37 -4.97 11.14 -3.56
N VAL A 38 -5.67 12.23 -3.24
CA VAL A 38 -7.00 12.24 -2.63
C VAL A 38 -7.99 12.72 -3.68
N LEU A 39 -8.91 11.86 -4.11
CA LEU A 39 -9.83 12.12 -5.23
C LEU A 39 -11.19 12.69 -4.79
N GLY A 40 -11.38 12.89 -3.48
CA GLY A 40 -12.68 13.24 -2.89
C GLY A 40 -13.60 12.01 -2.73
N ASN A 41 -14.73 12.19 -2.03
CA ASN A 41 -15.71 11.13 -1.76
C ASN A 41 -15.09 9.85 -1.16
N ASN A 42 -14.14 9.99 -0.22
CA ASN A 42 -13.45 8.87 0.42
C ASN A 42 -12.64 7.96 -0.54
N ARG A 43 -12.31 8.48 -1.74
CA ARG A 43 -11.49 7.78 -2.73
C ARG A 43 -10.06 8.29 -2.75
N TYR A 44 -9.12 7.37 -2.92
CA TYR A 44 -7.68 7.60 -2.85
C TYR A 44 -6.96 6.80 -3.93
N ILE A 45 -5.84 7.34 -4.41
CA ILE A 45 -4.83 6.54 -5.12
C ILE A 45 -3.79 6.08 -4.10
N LEU A 46 -3.80 4.78 -3.80
CA LEU A 46 -2.86 4.14 -2.88
C LEU A 46 -1.75 3.46 -3.67
N ARG A 47 -0.49 3.80 -3.41
CA ARG A 47 0.67 3.14 -4.03
C ARG A 47 1.24 2.06 -3.14
N ILE A 48 1.32 0.83 -3.65
CA ILE A 48 1.98 -0.31 -2.98
C ILE A 48 2.92 -0.96 -3.99
N TRP A 49 4.20 -1.10 -3.65
CA TRP A 49 5.23 -1.72 -4.51
C TRP A 49 5.25 -1.21 -5.97
N GLY A 50 4.96 0.08 -6.16
CA GLY A 50 4.91 0.71 -7.49
C GLY A 50 3.54 0.66 -8.18
N TYR A 51 2.59 -0.16 -7.70
CA TYR A 51 1.22 -0.22 -8.21
C TYR A 51 0.37 0.89 -7.63
N ASN A 52 -0.32 1.66 -8.48
CA ASN A 52 -1.31 2.65 -8.07
C ASN A 52 -2.70 2.00 -8.07
N LEU A 53 -3.32 1.94 -6.89
CA LEU A 53 -4.62 1.33 -6.68
C LEU A 53 -5.65 2.41 -6.42
N LEU A 54 -6.75 2.40 -7.18
CA LEU A 54 -7.93 3.16 -6.80
C LEU A 54 -8.59 2.47 -5.61
N THR A 55 -8.76 3.20 -4.51
CA THR A 55 -9.21 2.65 -3.24
C THR A 55 -10.26 3.53 -2.60
N GLU A 56 -11.17 2.90 -1.85
CA GLU A 56 -12.16 3.56 -1.00
C GLU A 56 -11.84 3.25 0.46
N SER A 57 -11.97 4.25 1.33
CA SER A 57 -11.68 4.09 2.75
C SER A 57 -12.66 4.87 3.62
N THR A 58 -13.10 4.26 4.73
CA THR A 58 -13.86 4.96 5.78
C THR A 58 -12.99 5.92 6.60
N LYS A 59 -11.68 5.66 6.69
CA LYS A 59 -10.71 6.55 7.30
C LYS A 59 -10.28 7.63 6.31
N LYS A 60 -10.06 8.85 6.82
CA LYS A 60 -9.55 9.98 6.03
C LYS A 60 -8.03 9.95 5.97
N PHE A 61 -7.48 10.24 4.79
CA PHE A 61 -6.05 10.43 4.56
C PHE A 61 -5.76 11.77 3.90
N LYS A 62 -4.50 12.18 4.03
CA LYS A 62 -3.89 13.26 3.28
C LYS A 62 -2.93 12.67 2.25
N ARG A 63 -2.63 13.49 1.24
CA ARG A 63 -1.59 13.16 0.26
C ARG A 63 -0.25 12.96 0.97
N SER A 64 0.50 11.96 0.54
CA SER A 64 1.77 11.50 1.12
C SER A 64 1.69 10.75 2.45
N ASP A 65 0.51 10.49 3.00
CA ASP A 65 0.39 9.62 4.18
C ASP A 65 0.95 8.23 3.85
N GLU A 66 1.78 7.71 4.74
CA GLU A 66 2.22 6.31 4.73
C GLU A 66 1.33 5.51 5.68
N VAL A 67 0.81 4.40 5.19
CA VAL A 67 -0.22 3.61 5.88
C VAL A 67 0.12 2.14 5.80
N GLN A 68 0.00 1.46 6.92
CA GLN A 68 0.21 0.02 7.03
C GLN A 68 -1.14 -0.71 7.07
N PHE A 69 -1.24 -1.79 6.32
CA PHE A 69 -2.47 -2.57 6.14
C PHE A 69 -2.20 -4.05 6.28
N ASP A 70 -3.19 -4.80 6.75
CA ASP A 70 -3.19 -6.25 6.71
C ASP A 70 -4.16 -6.74 5.62
N VAL A 71 -3.73 -7.71 4.82
CA VAL A 71 -4.56 -8.32 3.77
C VAL A 71 -5.63 -9.19 4.42
N ARG A 72 -6.86 -8.69 4.46
CA ARG A 72 -8.00 -9.44 5.01
C ARG A 72 -8.55 -10.46 4.00
N GLN A 73 -8.66 -10.07 2.74
CA GLN A 73 -9.30 -10.86 1.68
C GLN A 73 -8.69 -10.52 0.32
N LEU A 74 -8.54 -11.52 -0.55
CA LEU A 74 -8.05 -11.34 -1.92
C LEU A 74 -9.16 -11.40 -2.99
N LYS A 75 -10.10 -12.33 -2.83
CA LYS A 75 -11.21 -12.58 -3.77
C LYS A 75 -12.55 -12.59 -3.03
N PRO A 76 -13.66 -12.15 -3.66
CA PRO A 76 -13.78 -11.66 -5.05
C PRO A 76 -13.20 -10.25 -5.27
N ARG A 77 -12.87 -9.52 -4.20
CA ARG A 77 -12.17 -8.24 -4.22
C ARG A 77 -11.13 -8.18 -3.11
N LEU A 78 -10.06 -7.42 -3.34
CA LEU A 78 -9.04 -7.12 -2.33
C LEU A 78 -9.64 -6.26 -1.22
N VAL A 79 -9.48 -6.71 0.02
CA VAL A 79 -9.86 -5.96 1.22
C VAL A 79 -8.65 -5.87 2.14
N LEU A 80 -8.34 -4.65 2.54
CA LEU A 80 -7.22 -4.30 3.41
C LEU A 80 -7.80 -3.73 4.70
N ASP A 81 -7.41 -4.29 5.85
CA ASP A 81 -7.69 -3.69 7.15
C ASP A 81 -6.51 -2.83 7.59
N PHE A 82 -6.74 -1.78 8.37
CA PHE A 82 -5.64 -1.04 8.97
C PHE A 82 -4.88 -1.94 9.93
N SER A 83 -3.57 -2.03 9.75
CA SER A 83 -2.76 -2.79 10.70
C SER A 83 -2.87 -2.11 12.05
N ARG A 84 -3.27 -2.88 13.06
CA ARG A 84 -3.17 -2.40 14.45
C ARG A 84 -1.69 -2.35 14.71
N THR A 85 -1.12 -1.15 14.85
CA THR A 85 0.19 -1.01 15.48
C THR A 85 0.10 -1.76 16.80
N ARG A 86 0.69 -2.96 16.87
CA ARG A 86 1.06 -3.54 18.15
C ARG A 86 2.10 -2.58 18.67
N ASN A 87 1.66 -1.63 19.48
CA ASN A 87 2.56 -0.91 20.37
C ASN A 87 3.32 -2.02 21.11
N HIS A 88 4.59 -2.22 20.77
CA HIS A 88 5.51 -3.00 21.59
C HIS A 88 5.79 -2.16 22.85
N THR A 89 4.78 -1.95 23.67
CA THR A 89 4.94 -1.59 25.08
C THR A 89 4.72 -2.85 25.88
N GLY A 90 5.71 -3.74 25.81
CA GLY A 90 6.00 -4.65 26.90
C GLY A 90 6.45 -3.85 28.11
N ARG A 91 5.52 -3.14 28.75
CA ARG A 91 5.56 -2.72 30.14
C ARG A 91 4.13 -2.39 30.55
N HIS A 92 3.59 -3.28 31.36
CA HIS A 92 2.35 -3.14 32.08
C HIS A 92 2.41 -1.87 32.95
N TYR A 93 1.62 -0.86 32.60
CA TYR A 93 1.25 0.21 33.53
C TYR A 93 -0.27 0.21 33.63
N PRO A 94 -0.86 -0.09 34.80
CA PRO A 94 -2.27 0.13 35.03
C PRO A 94 -2.44 1.64 35.28
N GLY A 95 -2.98 2.36 34.31
CA GLY A 95 -3.23 3.79 34.47
C GLY A 95 -3.94 4.38 33.27
N ASN A 96 -5.16 4.85 33.49
CA ASN A 96 -5.92 5.68 32.57
C ASN A 96 -5.04 6.79 31.96
N MET A 97 -5.21 7.04 30.66
CA MET A 97 -4.95 8.37 30.11
C MET A 97 -5.80 8.60 28.85
N ASP A 98 -6.72 9.56 29.00
CA ASP A 98 -7.44 10.24 27.94
C ASP A 98 -6.47 10.97 27.00
N PHE A 99 -6.84 11.13 25.73
CA PHE A 99 -6.17 12.07 24.84
C PHE A 99 -7.18 13.04 24.22
N PHE A 100 -7.08 14.29 24.68
CA PHE A 100 -7.36 15.48 23.88
C PHE A 100 -6.07 15.86 23.14
N ILE A 101 -6.15 16.04 21.82
CA ILE A 101 -5.67 17.23 21.09
C ILE A 101 -6.61 17.43 19.89
#